data_AF-A0A2E0HLB5-F1
#
_entry.id   AF-A0A2E0HLB5-F1
#
_cell.length_a   1.000
_cell.length_b   1.000
_cell.length_c   1.000
_cell.angle_alpha   90.00
_cell.angle_beta   90.00
_cell.angle_gamma   90.00
#
_symmetry.space_group_name_H-M   'P 1'
#
loop_
_entity.id
_entity.type
_entity.pdbx_description
1 polymer ?
#
loop_
_entity_poly.entity_id
_entity_poly.type
_entity_poly.pdbx_seq_one_letter_code
_entity_poly.pdbx_strand_id
1 'polypeptide(L)'
;MDINTSRKLSNKKITGQGMSEYLVIVGLLAVAGIAAMGFMGGSVRQTMSAFAAEFSGNDSGSFRDEALSSATEAQDNAVAGLDNYEENNNQISN
;
A
#
# COMPACT_ATOMS: atom_id res chain seq x y z
N MET A 1 -43.89 29.07 31.89
CA MET A 1 -43.83 28.07 30.81
C MET A 1 -42.40 27.57 30.78
N ASP A 2 -42.14 26.41 31.37
CA ASP A 2 -40.82 25.78 31.35
C ASP A 2 -40.87 24.52 30.49
N ILE A 3 -40.06 24.50 29.43
CA ILE A 3 -39.87 23.36 28.55
C ILE A 3 -38.49 22.75 28.79
N ASN A 4 -38.36 21.92 29.82
CA ASN A 4 -37.15 21.12 29.99
C ASN A 4 -37.29 19.78 29.25
N THR A 5 -36.87 19.76 27.97
CA THR A 5 -36.80 18.52 27.19
C THR A 5 -35.40 17.90 27.35
N SER A 6 -35.21 17.11 28.41
CA SER A 6 -34.02 16.28 28.55
C SER A 6 -34.10 15.08 27.60
N ARG A 7 -33.45 15.18 26.43
CA ARG A 7 -33.26 14.04 25.53
C ARG A 7 -32.16 13.15 26.10
N LYS A 8 -32.54 12.04 26.73
CA LYS A 8 -31.59 10.98 27.11
C LYS A 8 -31.01 10.37 25.83
N LEU A 9 -29.75 10.68 25.53
CA LEU A 9 -28.98 9.94 24.54
C LEU A 9 -28.79 8.51 25.05
N SER A 10 -29.29 7.53 24.31
CA SER A 10 -29.13 6.12 24.64
C SER A 10 -27.65 5.76 24.52
N ASN A 11 -26.95 5.66 25.66
CA ASN A 11 -25.62 5.07 25.71
C ASN A 11 -25.75 3.58 25.38
N LYS A 12 -25.60 3.24 24.11
CA LYS A 12 -25.49 1.85 23.65
C LYS A 12 -24.27 1.26 24.33
N LYS A 13 -24.46 0.53 25.43
CA LYS A 13 -23.39 -0.20 26.10
C LYS A 13 -22.90 -1.28 25.13
N ILE A 14 -21.68 -1.10 24.63
CA ILE A 14 -21.04 -2.06 23.74
C ILE A 14 -20.71 -3.30 24.59
N THR A 15 -21.61 -4.28 24.58
CA THR A 15 -21.41 -5.59 25.22
C THR A 15 -20.81 -6.50 24.15
N GLY A 16 -19.47 -6.50 24.09
CA GLY A 16 -18.68 -7.01 22.97
C GLY A 16 -17.36 -6.23 22.78
N GLN A 17 -17.19 -5.08 23.44
CA GLN A 17 -15.91 -4.36 23.50
C GLN A 17 -14.88 -5.05 24.41
N GLY A 18 -14.82 -6.37 24.39
CA GLY A 18 -13.78 -7.10 25.10
C GLY A 18 -12.43 -6.78 24.47
N MET A 19 -11.39 -6.58 25.28
CA MET A 19 -10.03 -6.39 24.79
C MET A 19 -9.64 -7.49 23.79
N SER A 20 -10.19 -8.70 23.95
CA SER A 20 -10.00 -9.83 23.05
C SER A 20 -10.53 -9.60 21.64
N GLU A 21 -11.69 -8.97 21.45
CA GLU A 21 -12.24 -8.74 20.10
C GLU A 21 -11.39 -7.73 19.33
N TYR A 22 -10.90 -6.71 20.05
CA TYR A 22 -9.95 -5.77 19.50
C TYR A 22 -8.62 -6.45 19.15
N LEU A 23 -8.09 -7.30 20.03
CA LEU A 23 -6.84 -8.03 19.77
C LEU A 23 -6.96 -9.00 18.58
N VAL A 24 -8.11 -9.66 18.42
CA VAL A 24 -8.35 -10.56 17.29
C VAL A 24 -8.41 -9.77 15.98
N ILE A 25 -9.18 -8.67 15.92
CA ILE A 25 -9.25 -7.84 14.70
C ILE A 25 -7.90 -7.19 14.38
N VAL A 26 -7.17 -6.68 15.37
CA VAL A 26 -5.83 -6.12 15.18
C VAL A 26 -4.85 -7.18 14.69
N GLY A 27 -4.91 -8.40 15.22
CA GLY A 27 -4.09 -9.53 14.76
C GLY A 27 -4.36 -9.86 13.29
N LEU A 28 -5.63 -9.91 12.87
CA LEU A 28 -6.00 -10.15 11.48
C LEU A 28 -5.52 -9.02 10.56
N LEU A 29 -5.65 -7.76 11.00
CA LEU A 29 -5.20 -6.60 10.24
C LEU A 29 -3.68 -6.57 10.08
N ALA A 30 -2.92 -6.97 11.11
CA ALA A 30 -1.46 -7.05 11.05
C ALA A 30 -0.99 -8.12 10.06
N VAL A 31 -1.57 -9.32 10.09
CA VAL A 31 -1.25 -10.39 9.13
C VAL A 31 -1.59 -9.98 7.71
N ALA A 32 -2.76 -9.38 7.50
CA ALA A 32 -3.16 -8.84 6.20
C ALA A 32 -2.22 -7.74 5.72
N GLY A 33 -1.73 -6.87 6.61
CA GLY A 33 -0.77 -5.81 6.29
C GLY A 33 0.60 -6.37 5.85
N ILE A 34 1.13 -7.37 6.55
CA ILE A 34 2.38 -8.04 6.16
C ILE A 34 2.22 -8.68 4.78
N ALA A 35 1.11 -9.39 4.55
CA ALA A 35 0.82 -10.02 3.26
C ALA A 35 0.67 -8.98 2.15
N ALA A 36 -0.11 -7.92 2.38
CA ALA A 36 -0.33 -6.84 1.41
C ALA A 36 0.99 -6.16 1.00
N MET A 37 1.90 -5.92 1.93
CA MET A 37 3.23 -5.37 1.62
C MET A 37 4.08 -6.30 0.74
N GLY A 38 3.90 -7.62 0.86
CA GLY A 38 4.54 -8.61 -0.02
C GLY A 38 3.91 -8.69 -1.42
N PHE A 39 2.62 -8.40 -1.55
CA PHE A 39 1.91 -8.34 -2.83
C PHE A 39 2.10 -7.01 -3.56
N MET A 40 2.47 -5.96 -2.83
CA MET A 40 2.71 -4.64 -3.37
C MET A 40 4.11 -4.61 -4.02
N GLY A 41 4.18 -4.92 -5.32
CA GLY A 41 5.42 -5.06 -6.08
C GLY A 41 6.29 -3.80 -6.19
N GLY A 42 7.36 -3.90 -7.00
CA GLY A 42 8.42 -2.87 -7.11
C GLY A 42 7.94 -1.43 -7.32
N SER A 43 6.82 -1.24 -8.02
CA SER A 43 6.28 0.09 -8.38
C SER A 43 5.87 0.93 -7.17
N VAL A 44 5.21 0.35 -6.16
CA VAL A 44 4.77 1.14 -4.98
C VAL A 44 5.95 1.42 -4.04
N ARG A 45 6.90 0.48 -3.94
CA ARG A 45 8.15 0.72 -3.23
C ARG A 45 8.92 1.89 -3.86
N GLN A 46 8.86 2.03 -5.18
CA GLN A 46 9.48 3.13 -5.89
C GLN A 46 8.81 4.49 -5.59
N THR A 47 7.47 4.56 -5.61
CA THR A 47 6.74 5.78 -5.23
C THR A 47 6.97 6.16 -3.78
N MET A 48 6.99 5.19 -2.85
CA MET A 48 7.32 5.41 -1.45
C MET A 48 8.76 5.89 -1.27
N SER A 49 9.72 5.35 -2.03
CA SER A 49 11.12 5.78 -2.02
C SER A 49 11.29 7.21 -2.52
N ALA A 50 10.60 7.57 -3.61
CA ALA A 50 10.61 8.94 -4.12
C ALA A 50 10.01 9.93 -3.10
N PHE A 51 8.89 9.56 -2.48
CA PHE A 51 8.27 10.36 -1.43
C PHE A 51 9.17 10.47 -0.17
N ALA A 52 9.81 9.38 0.25
CA ALA A 52 10.74 9.39 1.37
C ALA A 52 12.01 10.21 1.09
N ALA A 53 12.52 10.18 -0.15
CA ALA A 53 13.65 10.99 -0.59
C ALA A 53 13.31 12.49 -0.57
N GLU A 54 12.14 12.85 -1.13
CA GLU A 54 11.59 14.21 -1.10
C GLU A 54 11.34 14.69 0.35
N PHE A 55 10.80 13.81 1.21
CA PHE A 55 10.61 14.09 2.62
C PHE A 55 11.93 14.22 3.40
N SER A 56 12.98 13.49 2.99
CA SER A 56 14.33 13.59 3.57
C SER A 56 15.11 14.82 3.11
N GLY A 57 14.58 15.59 2.15
CA GLY A 57 15.22 16.78 1.60
C GLY A 57 16.39 16.50 0.65
N ASN A 58 16.56 15.26 0.17
CA ASN A 58 17.55 14.93 -0.84
C ASN A 58 16.96 15.12 -2.24
N ASP A 59 17.73 15.80 -3.09
CA ASP A 59 17.35 16.28 -4.42
C ASP A 59 16.72 15.18 -5.29
N SER A 60 15.44 15.35 -5.64
CA SER A 60 14.56 14.35 -6.26
C SER A 60 14.90 13.97 -7.70
N GLY A 61 15.97 14.54 -8.27
CA GLY A 61 16.36 14.35 -9.67
C GLY A 61 16.79 12.92 -10.00
N SER A 62 17.79 12.40 -9.30
CA SER A 62 18.35 11.06 -9.56
C SER A 62 17.37 9.93 -9.21
N PHE A 63 16.58 10.09 -8.14
CA PHE A 63 15.58 9.10 -7.75
C PHE A 63 14.42 9.00 -8.73
N ARG A 64 14.05 10.11 -9.39
CA ARG A 64 13.02 10.08 -10.44
C ARG A 64 13.50 9.34 -11.67
N ASP A 65 14.76 9.49 -12.06
CA ASP A 65 15.33 8.78 -13.22
C ASP A 65 15.46 7.28 -12.92
N GLU A 66 15.95 6.92 -11.73
CA GLU A 66 15.97 5.53 -11.24
C GLU A 66 14.54 4.94 -11.13
N ALA A 67 13.58 5.76 -10.69
CA ALA A 67 12.18 5.38 -10.62
C ALA A 67 11.56 5.14 -12.00
N LEU A 68 11.90 5.99 -12.97
CA LEU A 68 11.45 5.85 -14.34
C LEU A 68 12.06 4.60 -14.97
N SER A 69 13.35 4.33 -14.71
CA SER A 69 14.03 3.10 -15.16
C SER A 69 13.37 1.87 -14.57
N SER A 70 13.20 1.82 -13.25
CA SER A 70 12.55 0.70 -12.55
C SER A 70 11.08 0.52 -12.95
N ALA A 71 10.36 1.61 -13.21
CA ALA A 71 8.97 1.55 -13.69
C ALA A 71 8.89 1.05 -15.14
N THR A 72 9.85 1.42 -15.98
CA THR A 72 9.96 0.93 -17.37
C THR A 72 10.32 -0.55 -17.38
N GLU A 73 11.31 -0.97 -16.58
CA GLU A 73 11.64 -2.39 -16.41
C GLU A 73 10.48 -3.20 -15.83
N ALA A 74 9.72 -2.65 -14.89
CA ALA A 74 8.53 -3.29 -14.36
C ALA A 74 7.39 -3.34 -15.39
N GLN A 75 7.24 -2.32 -16.24
CA GLN A 75 6.31 -2.29 -17.36
C GLN A 75 6.69 -3.35 -18.40
N ASP A 76 7.96 -3.45 -18.75
CA ASP A 76 8.47 -4.44 -19.72
C ASP A 76 8.34 -5.87 -19.17
N ASN A 77 8.61 -6.08 -17.88
CA ASN A 77 8.37 -7.36 -17.21
C ASN A 77 6.88 -7.68 -17.04
N ALA A 78 6.00 -6.67 -16.94
CA ALA A 78 4.55 -6.86 -16.94
C ALA A 78 3.99 -7.15 -18.34
N VAL A 79 4.67 -6.67 -19.39
CA VAL A 79 4.38 -6.99 -20.80
C VAL A 79 4.95 -8.37 -21.19
N ALA A 80 5.89 -8.94 -20.42
CA ALA A 80 6.38 -10.31 -20.57
C ALA A 80 5.35 -11.37 -20.12
N GLY A 81 4.15 -11.32 -20.69
CA GLY A 81 3.23 -12.46 -20.78
C GLY A 81 3.62 -13.38 -21.93
N LEU A 82 2.94 -14.53 -22.04
CA LEU A 82 3.19 -15.54 -23.09
C LEU A 82 3.18 -14.93 -24.52
N ASP A 83 2.47 -13.81 -24.70
CA ASP A 83 2.34 -13.09 -25.96
C ASP A 83 3.63 -12.38 -26.43
N ASN A 84 4.57 -12.05 -25.52
CA ASN A 84 5.80 -11.29 -25.82
C ASN A 84 7.11 -12.02 -25.41
N TYR A 85 7.01 -13.32 -25.10
CA TYR A 85 8.15 -14.13 -24.65
C TYR A 85 9.25 -14.31 -25.72
N GLU A 86 8.87 -14.42 -26.99
CA GLU A 86 9.83 -14.60 -28.10
C GLU A 86 10.64 -13.33 -28.41
N GLU A 87 10.02 -12.15 -28.34
CA GLU A 87 10.70 -10.86 -28.55
C GLU A 87 11.70 -10.55 -27.43
N ASN A 88 11.31 -10.78 -26.17
CA ASN A 88 12.13 -10.47 -25.00
C ASN A 88 13.37 -11.39 -24.92
N ASN A 89 13.21 -12.68 -25.25
CA ASN A 89 14.31 -13.66 -25.23
C ASN A 89 15.37 -13.37 -26.30
N ASN A 90 14.99 -12.75 -27.42
CA ASN A 90 15.92 -12.36 -28.49
C ASN A 90 16.72 -11.08 -28.15
N GLN A 91 16.24 -10.25 -27.22
CA GLN A 91 16.97 -9.07 -26.71
C GLN A 91 18.07 -9.47 -25.70
N ILE A 92 17.92 -10.59 -25.00
CA ILE A 92 18.87 -11.09 -23.99
C ILE A 92 20.05 -11.86 -24.63
N SER A 93 19.91 -12.28 -25.90
CA SER A 93 20.93 -13.08 -26.63
C SER A 93 21.91 -12.27 -27.51
N ASN A 94 21.94 -10.94 -27.42
CA ASN A 94 22.95 -10.10 -28.09
C ASN A 94 23.87 -9.38 -27.10
#